data_AF-A0A6M1ZHR1-F1
#
_entry.id   AF-A0A6M1ZHR1-F1
#
_cell.length_a   1.000
_cell.length_b   1.000
_cell.length_c   1.000
_cell.angle_alpha   90.00
_cell.angle_beta   90.00
_cell.angle_gamma   90.00
#
_symmetry.space_group_name_H-M   'P 1'
#
loop_
_entity.id
_entity.type
_entity.pdbx_description
1 polymer ?
#
loop_
_entity_poly.entity_id
_entity_poly.type
_entity_poly.pdbx_seq_one_letter_code
_entity_poly.pdbx_strand_id
1 'polypeptide(L)'
;MEKHKKCIVIFLIIIALLYLGVDITKAVKGESPIFFQRWRQIDMGYTKKMEIKSYLLTDDGAAYLLQNPQKEISQPMQSELYKKNINVVLRVKNLKRKIAWGTISYKIGEKRLFVDVINIEGESDKFNNFVISVGNIITSDEDKKPKSLDAKFKTLYTRDNL
;
A
#
# COMPACT_ATOMS: atom_id res chain seq x y z
N MET A 1 -20.46 35.40 22.08
CA MET A 1 -19.44 34.42 21.65
C MET A 1 -19.64 33.01 22.24
N GLU A 2 -19.97 32.86 23.53
CA GLU A 2 -20.22 31.55 24.15
C GLU A 2 -21.43 30.78 23.59
N LYS A 3 -22.54 31.45 23.26
CA LYS A 3 -23.73 30.79 22.68
C LYS A 3 -23.43 30.10 21.35
N HIS A 4 -22.60 30.71 20.50
CA HIS A 4 -22.16 30.09 19.24
C HIS A 4 -21.23 28.90 19.47
N LYS A 5 -20.33 28.96 20.48
CA LYS A 5 -19.50 27.81 20.87
C LYS A 5 -20.35 26.63 21.35
N LYS A 6 -21.38 26.86 22.16
CA LYS A 6 -22.31 25.82 22.61
C LYS A 6 -23.09 25.19 21.44
N CYS A 7 -23.54 26.00 20.48
CA CYS A 7 -24.22 25.50 19.28
C CYS A 7 -23.29 24.64 18.41
N ILE A 8 -22.03 25.05 18.23
CA ILE A 8 -21.03 24.27 17.48
C ILE A 8 -20.76 22.92 18.17
N VAL A 9 -20.61 22.91 19.50
CA VAL A 9 -20.39 21.65 20.24
C VAL A 9 -21.60 20.72 20.13
N ILE A 10 -22.82 21.24 20.28
CA ILE A 10 -24.05 20.45 20.11
C ILE A 10 -24.16 19.90 18.70
N PHE A 11 -23.84 20.70 17.68
CA PHE A 11 -23.83 20.27 16.29
C PHE A 11 -22.81 19.15 16.03
N LEU A 12 -21.60 19.25 16.58
CA LEU A 12 -20.59 18.19 16.50
C LEU A 12 -21.03 16.90 17.20
N ILE A 13 -21.71 17.00 18.35
CA ILE A 13 -22.27 15.85 19.07
C ILE A 13 -23.35 15.16 18.23
N ILE A 14 -24.25 15.93 17.60
CA ILE A 14 -25.29 15.38 16.72
C ILE A 14 -24.65 14.66 15.52
N ILE A 15 -23.62 15.24 14.90
CA ILE A 15 -22.87 14.58 13.83
C ILE A 15 -22.26 13.27 14.32
N ALA A 16 -21.60 13.26 15.47
CA ALA A 16 -21.02 12.05 16.04
C ALA A 16 -22.06 10.95 16.31
N LEU A 17 -23.24 11.33 16.83
CA LEU A 17 -24.36 10.42 17.07
C LEU A 17 -24.94 9.86 15.76
N LEU A 18 -25.01 10.65 14.69
CA LEU A 18 -25.44 10.19 13.38
C LEU A 18 -24.47 9.16 12.79
N TYR A 19 -23.16 9.38 12.90
CA TYR A 19 -22.15 8.41 12.49
C TYR A 19 -22.25 7.10 13.28
N LEU A 20 -22.48 7.18 14.59
CA LEU A 20 -22.70 6.00 15.44
C LEU A 20 -23.99 5.26 15.07
N GLY A 21 -25.08 5.99 14.79
CA GLY A 21 -26.35 5.41 14.36
C GLY A 21 -26.27 4.65 13.03
N VAL A 22 -25.47 5.16 12.08
CA VAL A 22 -25.19 4.47 10.80
C VAL A 22 -24.41 3.18 11.02
N ASP A 23 -23.40 3.17 11.89
CA ASP A 23 -22.63 1.95 12.19
C ASP A 23 -23.49 0.91 12.93
N ILE A 24 -24.35 1.33 13.87
CA ILE A 24 -25.28 0.43 14.59
C ILE A 24 -26.31 -0.18 13.63
N THR A 25 -26.94 0.62 12.76
CA THR A 25 -27.95 0.12 11.81
C THR A 25 -27.35 -0.84 10.78
N LYS A 26 -26.10 -0.63 10.35
CA LYS A 26 -25.37 -1.59 9.50
C LYS A 26 -25.08 -2.89 10.25
N ALA A 27 -24.61 -2.82 11.49
CA ALA A 27 -24.34 -4.00 12.32
C ALA A 27 -25.60 -4.86 12.54
N VAL A 28 -26.76 -4.23 12.78
CA VAL A 28 -28.06 -4.93 12.93
C VAL A 28 -28.51 -5.61 11.64
N LYS A 29 -28.16 -5.07 10.47
CA LYS A 29 -28.43 -5.66 9.16
C LYS A 29 -27.47 -6.78 8.76
N GLY A 30 -26.53 -7.15 9.64
CA GLY A 30 -25.46 -8.10 9.32
C GLY A 30 -24.38 -7.54 8.38
N GLU A 31 -24.42 -6.23 8.09
CA GLU A 31 -23.39 -5.54 7.35
C GLU A 31 -22.27 -5.13 8.31
N SER A 32 -21.01 -5.26 7.88
CA SER A 32 -19.86 -4.87 8.69
C SER A 32 -19.86 -3.34 8.93
N PRO A 33 -19.94 -2.85 10.18
CA PRO A 33 -19.79 -1.42 10.47
C PRO A 33 -18.44 -0.91 9.95
N ILE A 34 -18.48 0.04 9.02
CA ILE A 34 -17.35 0.34 8.13
C ILE A 34 -16.27 1.13 8.86
N PHE A 35 -16.64 2.00 9.79
CA PHE A 35 -15.70 2.97 10.37
C PHE A 35 -14.94 2.38 11.57
N PHE A 36 -15.65 1.84 12.57
CA PHE A 36 -15.03 1.26 13.75
C PHE A 36 -14.20 -0.01 13.46
N GLN A 37 -14.61 -0.84 12.50
CA GLN A 37 -13.83 -2.02 12.12
C GLN A 37 -12.52 -1.65 11.45
N ARG A 38 -12.54 -0.68 10.52
CA ARG A 38 -11.33 -0.24 9.82
C ARG A 38 -10.31 0.37 10.77
N TRP A 39 -10.74 1.15 11.76
CA TRP A 39 -9.81 1.78 12.70
C TRP A 39 -9.14 0.77 13.63
N ARG A 40 -9.89 -0.25 14.10
CA ARG A 40 -9.32 -1.38 14.88
C ARG A 40 -8.39 -2.27 14.06
N GLN A 41 -8.56 -2.29 12.73
CA GLN A 41 -7.73 -3.09 11.84
C GLN A 41 -6.40 -2.41 11.48
N ILE A 42 -6.26 -1.08 11.68
CA ILE A 42 -4.98 -0.39 11.46
C ILE A 42 -3.94 -0.95 12.44
N ASP A 43 -2.89 -1.56 11.91
CA ASP A 43 -1.80 -2.16 12.68
C ASP A 43 -0.46 -1.76 12.06
N MET A 44 -0.05 -0.52 12.29
CA MET A 44 1.24 -0.02 11.79
C MET A 44 2.43 -0.74 12.44
N GLY A 45 2.27 -1.31 13.65
CA GLY A 45 3.29 -2.14 14.28
C GLY A 45 3.56 -3.43 13.49
N TYR A 46 2.57 -3.93 12.76
CA TYR A 46 2.70 -5.10 11.89
C TYR A 46 3.58 -4.88 10.67
N THR A 47 3.88 -3.63 10.30
CA THR A 47 4.77 -3.35 9.15
C THR A 47 6.15 -4.00 9.28
N LYS A 48 6.65 -4.19 10.51
CA LYS A 48 7.92 -4.90 10.79
C LYS A 48 7.87 -6.40 10.45
N LYS A 49 6.68 -6.95 10.22
CA LYS A 49 6.41 -8.35 9.85
C LYS A 49 6.16 -8.51 8.34
N MET A 50 6.26 -7.41 7.60
CA MET A 50 6.12 -7.36 6.15
C MET A 50 7.50 -7.16 5.54
N GLU A 51 7.75 -7.83 4.42
CA GLU A 51 8.91 -7.60 3.59
C GLU A 51 8.46 -6.89 2.31
N ILE A 52 9.11 -5.78 1.98
CA ILE A 52 8.87 -5.04 0.73
C ILE A 52 10.19 -4.99 -0.02
N LYS A 53 10.21 -5.55 -1.22
CA LYS A 53 11.27 -5.32 -2.20
C LYS A 53 10.73 -4.43 -3.32
N SER A 54 11.55 -3.51 -3.79
CA SER A 54 11.17 -2.53 -4.81
C SER A 54 12.19 -2.51 -5.95
N TYR A 55 11.69 -2.43 -7.18
CA TYR A 55 12.52 -2.46 -8.39
C TYR A 55 11.99 -1.50 -9.46
N LEU A 56 12.89 -1.01 -10.30
CA LEU A 56 12.57 -0.38 -11.58
C LEU A 56 12.89 -1.36 -12.70
N LEU A 57 11.87 -1.82 -13.42
CA LEU A 57 12.00 -2.81 -14.49
C LEU A 57 11.44 -2.28 -15.80
N THR A 58 11.94 -2.81 -16.91
CA THR A 58 11.30 -2.65 -18.23
C THR A 58 9.99 -3.45 -18.28
N ASP A 59 9.20 -3.24 -19.34
CA ASP A 59 7.99 -4.03 -19.60
C ASP A 59 8.28 -5.54 -19.64
N ASP A 60 9.36 -5.95 -20.31
CA ASP A 60 9.77 -7.37 -20.37
C ASP A 60 10.14 -7.92 -18.99
N GLY A 61 10.88 -7.15 -18.18
CA GLY A 61 11.25 -7.56 -16.83
C GLY A 61 10.05 -7.68 -15.89
N ALA A 62 9.08 -6.77 -16.02
CA ALA A 62 7.83 -6.81 -15.26
C ALA A 62 6.95 -8.00 -15.69
N ALA A 63 6.80 -8.23 -17.00
CA ALA A 63 6.05 -9.37 -17.55
C ALA A 63 6.67 -10.70 -17.11
N TYR A 64 8.00 -10.80 -17.16
CA TYR A 64 8.73 -11.97 -16.70
C TYR A 64 8.43 -12.30 -15.23
N LEU A 65 8.38 -11.27 -14.36
CA LEU A 65 8.09 -11.47 -12.94
C LEU A 65 6.63 -11.85 -12.70
N LEU A 66 5.67 -11.34 -13.49
CA LEU A 66 4.27 -11.77 -13.38
C LEU A 66 4.11 -13.26 -13.73
N GLN A 67 4.87 -13.75 -14.71
CA GLN A 67 4.90 -15.17 -15.07
C GLN A 67 5.67 -16.02 -14.05
N ASN A 68 6.69 -15.43 -13.40
CA ASN A 68 7.58 -16.12 -12.47
C ASN A 68 7.62 -15.40 -11.10
N PRO A 69 6.50 -15.36 -10.36
CA PRO A 69 6.32 -14.42 -9.26
C PRO A 69 7.25 -14.63 -8.06
N GLN A 70 7.86 -15.81 -7.96
CA GLN A 70 8.77 -16.16 -6.87
C GLN A 70 10.25 -16.08 -7.24
N LYS A 71 10.58 -15.88 -8.52
CA LYS A 71 11.99 -15.79 -8.90
C LYS A 71 12.62 -14.54 -8.33
N GLU A 72 13.87 -14.66 -7.89
CA GLU A 72 14.65 -13.50 -7.46
C GLU A 72 15.12 -12.72 -8.69
N ILE A 73 15.07 -11.39 -8.60
CA ILE A 73 15.47 -10.49 -9.66
C ILE A 73 16.47 -9.48 -9.13
N SER A 74 17.43 -9.12 -9.96
CA SER A 74 18.34 -8.01 -9.73
C SER A 74 17.74 -6.72 -10.29
N GLN A 75 18.06 -5.59 -9.66
CA GLN A 75 17.77 -4.27 -10.20
C GLN A 75 18.68 -4.02 -11.43
N PRO A 76 18.13 -3.81 -12.63
CA PRO A 76 18.92 -3.43 -13.80
C PRO A 76 19.66 -2.10 -13.60
N MET A 77 20.77 -1.92 -14.31
CA MET A 77 21.52 -0.66 -14.35
C MET A 77 20.71 0.44 -15.06
N GLN A 78 21.04 1.70 -14.83
CA GLN A 78 20.36 2.82 -15.49
C GLN A 78 20.52 2.78 -17.01
N SER A 79 21.69 2.41 -17.52
CA SER A 79 21.94 2.18 -18.95
C SER A 79 20.96 1.19 -19.58
N GLU A 80 20.62 0.11 -18.86
CA GLU A 80 19.65 -0.89 -19.33
C GLU A 80 18.20 -0.38 -19.35
N LEU A 81 17.89 0.61 -18.51
CA LEU A 81 16.58 1.26 -18.39
C LEU A 81 16.45 2.53 -19.25
N TYR A 82 17.56 3.04 -19.77
CA TYR A 82 17.61 4.33 -20.48
C TYR A 82 16.67 4.33 -21.69
N LYS A 83 15.84 5.39 -21.78
CA LYS A 83 14.84 5.59 -22.85
C LYS A 83 13.78 4.48 -23.01
N LYS A 84 13.66 3.56 -22.06
CA LYS A 84 12.62 2.51 -22.08
C LYS A 84 11.40 2.93 -21.27
N ASN A 85 10.29 2.21 -21.48
CA ASN A 85 9.15 2.29 -20.58
C ASN A 85 9.48 1.55 -19.28
N ILE A 86 9.31 2.23 -18.15
CA ILE A 86 9.70 1.74 -16.84
C ILE A 86 8.47 1.50 -15.98
N ASN A 87 8.53 0.40 -15.24
CA ASN A 87 7.56 0.03 -14.24
C ASN A 87 8.22 0.02 -12.87
N VAL A 88 7.54 0.59 -11.88
CA VAL A 88 7.81 0.30 -10.48
C VAL A 88 7.19 -1.05 -10.16
N VAL A 89 8.02 -1.95 -9.66
CA VAL A 89 7.57 -3.26 -9.20
C VAL A 89 7.78 -3.34 -7.71
N LEU A 90 6.68 -3.46 -6.97
CA LEU A 90 6.65 -3.65 -5.52
C LEU A 90 6.31 -5.11 -5.25
N ARG A 91 7.22 -5.81 -4.59
CA ARG A 91 7.05 -7.19 -4.17
C ARG A 91 6.83 -7.19 -2.67
N VAL A 92 5.67 -7.65 -2.23
CA VAL A 92 5.26 -7.62 -0.84
C VAL A 92 5.03 -9.04 -0.33
N LYS A 93 5.73 -9.39 0.75
CA LYS A 93 5.62 -10.69 1.42
C LYS A 93 5.21 -10.47 2.87
N ASN A 94 4.34 -11.33 3.37
CA ASN A 94 3.82 -11.25 4.73
C ASN A 94 4.26 -12.48 5.52
N LEU A 95 5.12 -12.25 6.51
CA LEU A 95 5.85 -13.29 7.22
C LEU A 95 5.07 -13.88 8.39
N LYS A 96 3.83 -13.43 8.63
CA LYS A 96 3.05 -13.75 9.83
C LYS A 96 1.59 -14.01 9.50
N ARG A 97 0.87 -14.69 10.40
CA ARG A 97 -0.45 -15.31 10.15
C ARG A 97 -1.60 -14.43 9.65
N LYS A 98 -1.54 -13.11 9.83
CA LYS A 98 -2.71 -12.25 9.57
C LYS A 98 -2.78 -11.95 8.08
N ILE A 99 -3.98 -11.88 7.52
CA ILE A 99 -4.16 -11.23 6.21
C ILE A 99 -3.87 -9.73 6.39
N ALA A 100 -3.13 -9.15 5.44
CA ALA A 100 -2.79 -7.74 5.46
C ALA A 100 -3.21 -7.04 4.15
N TRP A 101 -3.58 -5.77 4.25
CA TRP A 101 -3.83 -4.88 3.10
C TRP A 101 -3.56 -3.44 3.51
N GLY A 102 -3.39 -2.52 2.57
CA GLY A 102 -3.16 -1.13 2.91
C GLY A 102 -2.56 -0.33 1.77
N THR A 103 -1.89 0.76 2.10
CA THR A 103 -1.33 1.68 1.12
C THR A 103 0.18 1.77 1.32
N ILE A 104 0.94 1.46 0.27
CA ILE A 104 2.39 1.66 0.21
C ILE A 104 2.66 3.02 -0.42
N SER A 105 3.52 3.80 0.22
CA SER A 105 4.08 5.04 -0.33
C SER A 105 5.49 4.79 -0.83
N TYR A 106 5.84 5.38 -1.97
CA TYR A 106 7.20 5.34 -2.52
C TYR A 106 7.55 6.68 -3.20
N LYS A 107 8.85 6.98 -3.33
CA LYS A 107 9.36 8.22 -3.95
C LYS A 107 10.09 7.93 -5.26
N ILE A 108 9.73 8.64 -6.33
CA ILE A 108 10.46 8.68 -7.61
C ILE A 108 10.78 10.14 -7.93
N GLY A 109 12.07 10.46 -8.11
CA GLY A 109 12.49 11.85 -8.25
C GLY A 109 11.99 12.65 -7.04
N GLU A 110 11.31 13.77 -7.27
CA GLU A 110 10.68 14.55 -6.20
C GLU A 110 9.22 14.18 -5.90
N LYS A 111 8.63 13.27 -6.67
CA LYS A 111 7.22 12.90 -6.52
C LYS A 111 7.06 11.72 -5.56
N ARG A 112 6.09 11.85 -4.66
CA ARG A 112 5.64 10.75 -3.80
C ARG A 112 4.35 10.17 -4.36
N LEU A 113 4.34 8.86 -4.54
CA LEU A 113 3.22 8.10 -5.07
C LEU A 113 2.70 7.14 -4.01
N PHE A 114 1.45 6.72 -4.18
CA PHE A 114 0.75 5.83 -3.27
C PHE A 114 0.10 4.72 -4.10
N VAL A 115 0.22 3.48 -3.65
CA VAL A 115 -0.46 2.34 -4.24
C VAL A 115 -1.15 1.55 -3.16
N ASP A 116 -2.39 1.15 -3.43
CA ASP A 116 -3.12 0.24 -2.57
C ASP A 116 -2.73 -1.19 -2.90
N VAL A 117 -2.39 -1.94 -1.86
CA VAL A 117 -2.08 -3.37 -1.91
C VAL A 117 -3.16 -4.12 -1.16
N ILE A 118 -3.69 -5.16 -1.79
CA ILE A 118 -4.83 -5.91 -1.29
C ILE A 118 -4.46 -7.38 -1.07
N ASN A 119 -5.13 -7.99 -0.09
CA ASN A 119 -5.12 -9.43 0.16
C ASN A 119 -3.72 -10.08 0.21
N ILE A 120 -2.83 -9.52 1.04
CA ILE A 120 -1.50 -10.10 1.27
C ILE A 120 -1.66 -11.21 2.32
N GLU A 121 -1.78 -12.44 1.83
CA GLU A 121 -1.92 -13.64 2.65
C GLU A 121 -0.80 -13.78 3.67
N GLY A 122 -1.17 -14.12 4.91
CA GLY A 122 -0.23 -14.33 6.01
C GLY A 122 0.49 -15.67 5.94
N GLU A 123 1.64 -15.76 6.60
CA GLU A 123 2.51 -16.95 6.60
C GLU A 123 2.84 -17.46 5.20
N SER A 124 2.87 -16.53 4.24
CA SER A 124 3.16 -16.86 2.87
C SER A 124 4.64 -16.67 2.62
N ASP A 125 5.30 -17.74 2.17
CA ASP A 125 6.66 -17.61 1.66
C ASP A 125 6.74 -16.89 0.31
N LYS A 126 5.58 -16.54 -0.24
CA LYS A 126 5.42 -15.99 -1.59
C LYS A 126 5.35 -14.48 -1.59
N PHE A 127 6.00 -13.87 -2.57
CA PHE A 127 5.79 -12.46 -2.90
C PHE A 127 4.49 -12.27 -3.69
N ASN A 128 3.74 -11.23 -3.31
CA ASN A 128 2.69 -10.62 -4.11
C ASN A 128 3.31 -9.45 -4.89
N ASN A 129 3.18 -9.45 -6.21
CA ASN A 129 3.80 -8.46 -7.07
C ASN A 129 2.77 -7.42 -7.52
N PHE A 130 3.11 -6.15 -7.37
CA PHE A 130 2.32 -5.01 -7.82
C PHE A 130 3.17 -4.22 -8.83
N VAL A 131 2.65 -4.06 -10.05
CA VAL A 131 3.35 -3.40 -11.16
C VAL A 131 2.64 -2.08 -11.46
N ILE A 132 3.38 -0.98 -11.39
CA ILE A 132 2.88 0.37 -11.64
C ILE A 132 3.70 0.98 -12.77
N SER A 133 3.08 1.20 -13.92
CA SER A 133 3.75 1.87 -15.03
C SER A 133 3.99 3.34 -14.72
N VAL A 134 5.22 3.80 -14.95
CA VAL A 134 5.63 5.19 -14.70
C VAL A 134 6.19 5.89 -15.93
N GLY A 135 6.19 5.21 -17.09
CA GLY A 135 6.67 5.76 -18.34
C GLY A 135 8.20 5.80 -18.43
N ASN A 136 8.70 6.68 -19.27
CA ASN A 136 10.14 6.88 -19.47
C ASN A 136 10.68 7.93 -18.48
N ILE A 137 11.12 7.47 -17.31
CA ILE A 137 11.64 8.32 -16.22
C ILE A 137 13.16 8.35 -16.13
N ILE A 138 13.86 7.43 -16.81
CA ILE A 138 15.33 7.33 -16.78
C ILE A 138 15.89 7.98 -18.03
N THR A 139 16.45 9.18 -17.86
CA THR A 139 16.95 10.03 -18.94
C THR A 139 18.47 10.12 -19.02
N SER A 140 19.21 9.32 -18.24
CA SER A 140 20.67 9.22 -18.28
C SER A 140 21.13 7.80 -18.60
N ASP A 141 22.11 7.69 -19.47
CA ASP A 141 22.79 6.44 -19.81
C ASP A 141 24.08 6.32 -18.98
N GLU A 142 23.89 6.11 -17.67
CA GLU A 142 25.00 5.92 -16.75
C GLU A 142 25.05 4.46 -16.31
N ASP A 143 26.26 3.90 -16.21
CA ASP A 143 26.46 2.54 -15.70
C ASP A 143 26.46 2.52 -14.16
N LYS A 144 25.33 2.91 -13.59
CA LYS A 144 25.08 2.90 -12.15
C LYS A 144 23.71 2.30 -11.86
N LYS A 145 23.56 1.72 -10.67
CA LYS A 145 22.25 1.28 -10.20
C LYS A 145 21.34 2.50 -9.97
N PRO A 146 20.06 2.42 -10.35
CA PRO A 146 19.08 3.40 -9.95
C PRO A 146 19.02 3.56 -8.43
N LYS A 147 18.65 4.76 -7.96
CA LYS A 147 18.39 4.97 -6.54
C LYS A 147 17.28 4.04 -6.07
N SER A 148 17.48 3.39 -4.93
CA SER A 148 16.47 2.56 -4.30
C SER A 148 15.19 3.35 -4.05
N LEU A 149 14.04 2.73 -4.30
CA LEU A 149 12.74 3.32 -3.99
C LEU A 149 12.50 3.16 -2.49
N ASP A 150 12.41 4.28 -1.75
CA ASP A 150 11.99 4.33 -0.34
C ASP A 150 10.50 3.93 -0.20
N ALA A 151 10.23 2.63 -0.40
CA ALA A 151 8.92 2.04 -0.37
C ALA A 151 8.57 1.59 1.06
N LYS A 152 7.49 2.13 1.60
CA LYS A 152 7.02 1.81 2.95
C LYS A 152 5.52 1.94 3.07
N PHE A 153 4.92 1.15 3.95
CA PHE A 153 3.51 1.30 4.29
C PHE A 153 3.26 2.68 4.90
N LYS A 154 2.34 3.42 4.29
CA LYS A 154 1.72 4.61 4.88
C LYS A 154 0.60 4.21 5.85
N THR A 155 -0.15 3.19 5.46
CA THR A 155 -1.24 2.63 6.25
C THR A 155 -1.27 1.13 6.01
N LEU A 156 -1.40 0.35 7.09
CA LEU A 156 -1.50 -1.09 7.03
C LEU A 156 -2.67 -1.53 7.91
N TYR A 157 -3.53 -2.34 7.32
CA TYR A 157 -4.65 -2.99 7.97
C TYR A 157 -4.37 -4.49 8.07
N THR A 158 -4.82 -5.12 9.15
CA THR A 158 -4.69 -6.56 9.34
C THR A 158 -5.97 -7.18 9.86
N ARG A 159 -6.18 -8.46 9.55
CA ARG A 159 -7.24 -9.29 10.10
C ARG A 159 -6.70 -10.70 10.33
N ASP A 160 -7.11 -11.35 11.41
CA ASP A 160 -6.78 -12.76 11.60
C ASP A 160 -7.39 -13.62 10.47
N ASN A 161 -6.68 -14.68 10.08
CA ASN A 161 -7.22 -15.69 9.18
C ASN A 161 -8.34 -16.43 9.93
N LEU A 162 -9.55 -16.47 9.35
CA LEU A 162 -10.68 -17.23 9.89
C LEU A 162 -10.51 -18.72 9.58
#